data_AF-I3R5D8-F1
#
_entry.id   AF-I3R5D8-F1
#
_cell.length_a   1.000
_cell.length_b   1.000
_cell.length_c   1.000
_cell.angle_alpha   90.00
_cell.angle_beta   90.00
_cell.angle_gamma   90.00
#
_symmetry.space_group_name_H-M   'P 1'
#
loop_
_entity.id
_entity.type
_entity.pdbx_description
1 polymer ?
#
loop_
_entity_poly.entity_id
_entity_poly.type
_entity_poly.pdbx_seq_one_letter_code
_entity_poly.pdbx_strand_id
1 'polypeptide(L)'
;MSRTSRFGRSHPGPEWRISHRATRTDWSDAVERCATCHTDIDMREAHYQVVLDRDIDHSGKLSFERQRVVFCDEACADQWESHA
;
A
#
# COMPACT_ATOMS: atom_id res chain seq x y z
N MET A 1 16.50 6.27 7.75
CA MET A 1 16.36 5.06 6.92
C MET A 1 14.89 4.71 6.89
N SER A 2 14.33 4.42 5.72
CA SER A 2 12.90 4.15 5.54
C SER A 2 12.72 2.65 5.36
N ARG A 3 11.92 2.01 6.23
CA ARG A 3 11.59 0.60 6.08
C ARG A 3 10.26 0.52 5.33
N THR A 4 10.28 -0.11 4.16
CA THR A 4 9.06 -0.40 3.40
C THR A 4 8.57 -1.77 3.80
N SER A 5 7.39 -1.84 4.42
CA SER A 5 6.72 -3.11 4.78
C SER A 5 5.42 -3.28 3.99
N ARG A 6 4.93 -4.52 3.87
CA ARG A 6 3.63 -4.83 3.25
C ARG A 6 2.57 -4.99 4.34
N PHE A 7 1.37 -4.45 4.11
CA PHE A 7 0.22 -4.74 4.96
C PHE A 7 -0.30 -6.15 4.67
N GLY A 8 -0.21 -7.03 5.66
CA GLY A 8 -0.96 -8.27 5.66
C GLY A 8 -2.38 -8.01 6.14
N ARG A 9 -3.34 -7.97 5.21
CA ARG A 9 -4.81 -8.11 5.42
C ARG A 9 -5.55 -7.14 6.36
N SER A 10 -4.87 -6.39 7.22
CA SER A 10 -5.50 -5.48 8.17
C SER A 10 -5.43 -4.05 7.65
N HIS A 11 -6.57 -3.35 7.72
CA HIS A 11 -6.64 -1.94 7.40
C HIS A 11 -5.62 -1.18 8.28
N PRO A 12 -4.80 -0.28 7.73
CA PRO A 12 -3.96 0.60 8.53
C PRO A 12 -4.80 1.35 9.57
N GLY A 13 -4.24 1.51 10.77
CA GLY A 13 -4.82 2.37 11.80
C GLY A 13 -4.78 3.85 11.42
N PRO A 14 -5.42 4.72 12.22
CA PRO A 14 -5.59 6.15 11.91
C PRO A 14 -4.27 6.94 11.85
N GLU A 15 -3.15 6.35 12.27
CA GLU A 15 -1.82 6.98 12.19
C GLU A 15 -1.24 7.01 10.77
N TRP A 16 -1.79 6.22 9.84
CA TRP A 16 -1.33 6.14 8.46
C TRP A 16 -2.02 7.18 7.60
N ARG A 17 -1.24 7.83 6.73
CA ARG A 17 -1.75 8.79 5.75
C ARG A 17 -1.39 8.33 4.35
N ILE A 18 -2.34 8.47 3.42
CA ILE A 18 -2.06 8.24 2.01
C ILE A 18 -1.15 9.36 1.50
N SER A 19 0.04 8.99 1.05
CA SER A 19 1.01 9.94 0.48
C SER A 19 1.02 9.93 -1.04
N HIS A 20 0.64 8.80 -1.67
CA HIS A 20 0.64 8.69 -3.11
C HIS A 20 -0.32 7.60 -3.61
N ARG A 21 -0.94 7.82 -4.77
CA ARG A 21 -1.78 6.85 -5.50
C ARG A 21 -1.44 6.89 -7.00
N ALA A 22 -1.30 5.74 -7.64
CA ALA A 22 -1.10 5.67 -9.09
C ALA A 22 -1.19 4.24 -9.64
N THR A 23 -1.51 4.14 -10.93
CA THR A 23 -1.22 2.96 -11.74
C THR A 23 0.30 2.77 -11.88
N ARG A 24 0.76 1.54 -11.71
CA ARG A 24 2.15 1.14 -11.80
C ARG A 24 2.28 -0.18 -12.55
N THR A 25 3.46 -0.42 -13.06
CA THR A 25 3.93 -1.71 -13.53
C THR A 25 5.27 -1.93 -12.86
N ASP A 26 5.39 -3.00 -12.07
CA ASP A 26 6.56 -3.33 -11.27
C ASP A 26 7.15 -4.58 -11.92
N TRP A 27 8.29 -4.44 -12.59
CA TRP A 27 8.93 -5.51 -13.38
C TRP A 27 9.44 -6.71 -12.54
N SER A 28 8.91 -6.87 -11.33
CA SER A 28 9.08 -8.03 -10.46
C SER A 28 8.18 -9.17 -10.91
N ASP A 29 8.72 -10.39 -10.99
CA ASP A 29 7.93 -11.63 -11.21
C ASP A 29 7.06 -12.05 -10.02
N ALA A 30 6.72 -11.12 -9.12
CA ALA A 30 5.88 -11.39 -7.96
C ALA A 30 4.40 -11.39 -8.35
N VAL A 31 3.64 -12.27 -7.71
CA VAL A 31 2.17 -12.21 -7.69
C VAL A 31 1.75 -11.71 -6.33
N GLU A 32 1.00 -10.61 -6.32
CA GLU A 32 0.38 -10.06 -5.10
C GLU A 32 -1.12 -10.32 -5.11
N ARG A 33 -1.79 -10.02 -4.00
CA ARG A 33 -3.25 -10.06 -3.93
C ARG A 33 -3.81 -8.68 -3.78
N CYS A 34 -4.87 -8.39 -4.53
CA CYS A 34 -5.66 -7.19 -4.32
C CYS A 34 -6.10 -7.13 -2.85
N ALA A 35 -5.81 -6.01 -2.18
CA ALA A 35 -6.17 -5.86 -0.78
C ALA A 35 -7.70 -5.85 -0.57
N THR A 36 -8.47 -5.54 -1.62
CA THR A 36 -9.94 -5.41 -1.57
C THR A 36 -10.65 -6.69 -2.01
N CYS A 37 -10.44 -7.12 -3.25
CA CYS A 37 -11.18 -8.25 -3.85
C CYS A 37 -10.40 -9.59 -3.78
N HIS A 38 -9.14 -9.55 -3.35
CA HIS A 38 -8.26 -10.73 -3.20
C HIS A 38 -7.89 -11.47 -4.49
N THR A 39 -8.25 -10.94 -5.66
CA THR A 39 -7.74 -11.43 -6.94
C THR A 39 -6.21 -11.34 -6.99
N ASP A 40 -5.60 -12.32 -7.63
CA ASP A 40 -4.16 -12.36 -7.86
C ASP A 40 -3.76 -11.30 -8.92
N ILE A 41 -2.70 -10.56 -8.64
CA ILE A 41 -2.18 -9.45 -9.45
C ILE A 41 -0.76 -9.82 -9.87
N ASP A 42 -0.55 -10.00 -11.17
CA ASP A 42 0.80 -10.06 -11.72
C ASP A 42 1.41 -8.65 -11.66
N MET A 43 2.47 -8.51 -10.87
CA MET A 43 3.11 -7.20 -10.68
C MET A 43 3.71 -6.63 -11.97
N ARG A 44 4.00 -7.50 -12.95
CA ARG A 44 4.51 -7.11 -14.29
C ARG A 44 3.45 -6.51 -15.18
N GLU A 45 2.19 -6.59 -14.79
CA GLU A 45 1.09 -5.93 -15.49
C GLU A 45 0.75 -4.59 -14.83
N ALA A 46 -0.08 -3.80 -15.50
CA ALA A 46 -0.61 -2.58 -14.92
C ALA A 46 -1.51 -2.91 -13.73
N HIS A 47 -1.20 -2.33 -12.58
CA HIS A 47 -1.96 -2.49 -11.34
C HIS A 47 -1.95 -1.17 -10.58
N TYR A 48 -2.87 -0.99 -9.65
CA TYR A 48 -2.95 0.24 -8.87
C TYR A 48 -2.22 0.10 -7.53
N GLN A 49 -1.48 1.14 -7.15
CA GLN A 49 -0.74 1.16 -5.89
C GLN A 49 -1.13 2.39 -5.07
N VAL A 50 -1.37 2.16 -3.78
CA VAL A 50 -1.47 3.22 -2.77
C VAL A 50 -0.27 3.12 -1.83
N VAL A 51 0.38 4.26 -1.62
CA VAL A 51 1.49 4.40 -0.67
C VAL A 51 0.99 5.13 0.55
N LEU A 52 1.28 4.55 1.71
CA LEU A 52 0.93 5.04 3.02
C LEU A 52 2.20 5.41 3.76
N ASP A 53 2.20 6.55 4.43
CA ASP A 53 3.29 6.97 5.30
C ASP A 53 2.73 7.26 6.70
N ARG A 54 3.46 6.84 7.73
CA ARG A 54 3.23 7.28 9.12
C ARG A 54 4.52 7.79 9.74
N ASP A 55 4.37 8.79 10.60
CA ASP A 55 5.47 9.25 11.44
C ASP A 55 5.62 8.30 12.62
N ILE A 56 6.86 7.92 12.92
CA ILE A 56 7.21 7.09 14.07
C ILE A 56 8.28 7.78 14.88
N ASP A 57 7.97 8.03 16.15
CA ASP A 57 8.95 8.52 17.12
C ASP A 57 9.73 7.34 17.70
N HIS A 58 10.98 7.22 17.26
CA HIS A 58 11.93 6.31 17.89
C HIS A 58 12.92 7.12 18.72
N SER A 59 12.69 7.11 20.04
CA SER A 59 13.64 7.61 21.04
C SER A 59 14.11 9.06 20.77
N GLY A 60 13.20 9.95 20.40
CA GLY A 60 13.49 11.37 20.17
C GLY A 60 14.00 11.69 18.76
N LYS A 61 13.97 10.72 17.84
CA LYS A 61 14.18 10.95 16.41
C LYS A 61 12.89 10.67 15.65
N LEU A 62 12.34 11.73 15.04
CA LEU A 62 11.30 11.61 14.04
C LEU A 62 11.83 10.79 12.85
N SER A 63 11.19 9.66 12.61
CA SER A 63 11.39 8.82 11.44
C SER A 63 10.05 8.59 10.75
N PHE A 64 10.08 8.06 9.52
CA PHE A 64 8.86 7.71 8.81
C PHE A 64 8.88 6.23 8.42
N GLU A 65 7.73 5.61 8.53
CA GLU A 65 7.47 4.28 8.00
C GLU A 65 6.61 4.40 6.75
N ARG A 66 7.00 3.70 5.69
CA ARG A 66 6.29 3.68 4.42
C ARG A 66 5.73 2.30 4.18
N GLN A 67 4.51 2.21 3.71
CA GLN A 67 3.91 0.96 3.28
C GLN A 67 3.23 1.11 1.93
N ARG A 68 3.12 -0.02 1.24
CA ARG A 68 2.50 -0.12 -0.08
C ARG A 68 1.36 -1.11 -0.01
N VAL A 69 0.22 -0.73 -0.58
CA VAL A 69 -0.94 -1.58 -0.81
C VAL A 69 -1.17 -1.66 -2.31
N VAL A 70 -1.49 -2.86 -2.79
CA VAL A 70 -1.63 -3.17 -4.22
C VAL A 70 -3.07 -3.57 -4.50
N PHE A 71 -3.61 -3.07 -5.60
CA PHE A 71 -4.98 -3.28 -6.07
C PHE A 71 -4.98 -3.61 -7.56
N CYS A 72 -5.98 -4.37 -8.01
CA CYS A 72 -6.11 -4.67 -9.44
C CYS A 72 -6.45 -3.42 -10.25
N ASP A 73 -7.17 -2.47 -9.65
CA ASP A 73 -7.58 -1.22 -10.26
C ASP A 73 -7.82 -0.12 -9.22
N GLU A 74 -8.11 1.09 -9.72
CA GLU A 74 -8.42 2.27 -8.90
C GLU A 74 -9.72 2.11 -8.10
N ALA A 75 -10.74 1.44 -8.66
CA ALA A 75 -12.02 1.26 -7.97
C ALA A 75 -11.88 0.40 -6.70
N CYS A 76 -11.04 -0.64 -6.75
CA CYS A 76 -10.69 -1.43 -5.58
C CYS A 76 -9.95 -0.60 -4.52
N ALA A 77 -9.09 0.34 -4.94
CA ALA A 77 -8.42 1.25 -4.02
C ALA A 77 -9.42 2.19 -3.33
N ASP A 78 -10.31 2.82 -4.10
CA ASP A 78 -11.35 3.71 -3.57
C ASP A 78 -12.30 3.00 -2.60
N GLN A 79 -12.70 1.76 -2.92
CA GLN A 79 -13.50 0.93 -2.03
C GLN A 79 -12.75 0.65 -0.72
N TRP A 80 -11.48 0.29 -0.80
CA TRP A 80 -10.67 0.02 0.38
C TRP A 80 -10.51 1.26 1.27
N GLU A 81 -10.22 2.43 0.68
CA GLU A 81 -10.13 3.70 1.40
C GLU A 81 -11.46 4.11 2.07
N SER A 82 -12.60 3.75 1.49
CA SER A 82 -13.91 4.04 2.07
C SER A 82 -14.24 3.20 3.32
N HIS A 83 -13.46 2.13 3.56
CA HIS A 83 -13.58 1.26 4.74
C HIS A 83 -12.48 1.54 5.80
N ALA A 84 -11.72 2.63 5.63
CA ALA A 84 -10.61 3.08 6.48
C ALA A 84 -11.02 3.81 7.76
#